data_AF-A0A1G9X4K3-F1
#
_entry.id   AF-A0A1G9X4K3-F1
#
_cell.length_a   1.000
_cell.length_b   1.000
_cell.length_c   1.000
_cell.angle_alpha   90.00
_cell.angle_beta   90.00
_cell.angle_gamma   90.00
#
_symmetry.space_group_name_H-M   'P 1'
#
loop_
_entity.id
_entity.type
_entity.pdbx_description
1 polymer ?
#
loop_
_entity_poly.entity_id
_entity_poly.type
_entity_poly.pdbx_seq_one_letter_code
_entity_poly.pdbx_strand_id
1 'polypeptide(L)'
;MDNHPISCYHLGQYFQIDGKQLQEQYKEHISDYNGWEQKDYAAEWMLFTKNVSPYLRIDETVLSNGELYTIVTNKGAKGRKGAIVAMIKGTVAEDIISVLKKIPERLRKKSTGSHVGYGCKHAVGNQEMFYQCRQGY
;
A
#
# COMPACT_ATOMS: atom_id res chain seq x y z
N MET A 1 -12.43 -15.55 -16.81
CA MET A 1 -11.02 -15.50 -16.37
C MET A 1 -10.93 -16.28 -15.08
N ASP A 2 -9.86 -17.05 -14.91
CA ASP A 2 -9.59 -17.79 -13.67
C ASP A 2 -9.45 -16.82 -12.49
N ASN A 3 -9.99 -17.19 -11.34
CA ASN A 3 -9.87 -16.43 -10.08
C ASN A 3 -8.63 -16.84 -9.27
N HIS A 4 -7.74 -17.62 -9.87
CA HIS A 4 -6.53 -18.15 -9.25
C HIS A 4 -5.31 -17.39 -9.79
N PRO A 5 -4.33 -17.04 -8.93
CA PRO A 5 -3.10 -16.44 -9.40
C PRO A 5 -2.30 -17.47 -10.21
N ILE A 6 -2.05 -17.17 -11.49
CA ILE A 6 -1.26 -18.00 -12.40
C ILE A 6 -0.06 -17.16 -12.85
N SER A 7 1.15 -17.74 -12.81
CA SER A 7 2.35 -17.05 -13.29
C SER A 7 2.37 -16.97 -14.82
N CYS A 8 3.05 -15.94 -15.37
CA CYS A 8 3.28 -15.83 -16.81
C CYS A 8 4.00 -17.06 -17.38
N TYR A 9 4.82 -17.73 -16.57
CA TYR A 9 5.46 -18.99 -16.94
C TYR A 9 4.44 -20.11 -17.20
N HIS A 10 3.51 -20.35 -16.27
CA HIS A 10 2.46 -21.36 -16.45
C HIS A 10 1.50 -21.01 -17.58
N LEU A 11 1.18 -19.71 -17.74
CA LEU A 11 0.39 -19.24 -18.87
C LEU A 11 1.11 -19.51 -20.20
N GLY A 12 2.42 -19.26 -20.24
CA GLY A 12 3.28 -19.57 -21.37
C GLY A 12 3.26 -21.05 -21.76
N GLN A 13 3.41 -21.95 -20.78
CA GLN A 13 3.32 -23.39 -21.01
C GLN A 13 1.95 -23.82 -21.56
N TYR A 14 0.86 -23.27 -21.02
CA TYR A 14 -0.49 -23.63 -21.43
C TYR A 14 -0.81 -23.19 -22.86
N PHE A 15 -0.42 -21.97 -23.24
CA PHE A 15 -0.66 -21.40 -24.56
C PHE A 15 0.47 -21.62 -25.57
N GLN A 16 1.52 -22.38 -25.18
CA GLN A 16 2.70 -22.64 -26.01
C GLN A 16 3.41 -21.34 -26.47
N ILE A 17 3.44 -20.34 -25.59
CA ILE A 17 4.12 -19.05 -25.80
C ILE A 17 5.25 -18.88 -24.79
N ASP A 18 6.24 -18.05 -25.11
CA ASP A 18 7.31 -17.72 -24.17
C ASP A 18 6.76 -16.86 -23.02
N GLY A 19 6.74 -17.42 -21.81
CA GLY A 19 6.25 -16.74 -20.61
C GLY A 19 7.07 -15.51 -20.22
N LYS A 20 8.38 -15.48 -20.55
CA LYS A 20 9.24 -14.32 -20.32
C LYS A 20 8.86 -13.19 -21.28
N GLN A 21 8.70 -13.53 -22.57
CA GLN A 21 8.25 -12.56 -23.57
C GLN A 21 6.87 -12.00 -23.20
N LEU A 22 5.95 -12.86 -22.75
CA LEU A 22 4.63 -12.43 -22.28
C LEU A 22 4.72 -11.44 -21.10
N GLN A 23 5.61 -11.69 -20.13
CA GLN A 23 5.81 -10.78 -18.99
C GLN A 23 6.36 -9.42 -19.44
N GLU A 24 7.33 -9.41 -20.35
CA GLU A 24 7.88 -8.18 -20.94
C GLU A 24 6.80 -7.43 -21.73
N GLN A 25 6.03 -8.11 -22.57
CA GLN A 25 4.91 -7.50 -23.31
C GLN A 25 3.86 -6.94 -22.38
N TYR A 26 3.54 -7.65 -21.29
CA TYR A 26 2.59 -7.16 -20.30
C TYR A 26 3.06 -5.85 -19.68
N LYS A 27 4.31 -5.80 -19.22
CA LYS A 27 4.88 -4.61 -18.60
C LYS A 27 4.98 -3.45 -19.60
N GLU A 28 5.51 -3.70 -20.79
CA GLU A 28 5.90 -2.63 -21.71
C GLU A 28 4.75 -2.11 -22.59
N HIS A 29 3.75 -2.95 -22.91
CA HIS A 29 2.70 -2.61 -23.89
C HIS A 29 1.25 -2.81 -23.42
N ILE A 30 0.98 -3.77 -22.52
CA ILE A 30 -0.40 -4.11 -22.14
C ILE A 30 -0.84 -3.40 -20.86
N SER A 31 0.10 -3.25 -19.92
CA SER A 31 -0.13 -2.59 -18.65
C SER A 31 0.17 -1.10 -18.74
N ASP A 32 -0.43 -0.33 -17.84
CA ASP A 32 -0.18 1.11 -17.71
C ASP A 32 1.16 1.42 -17.01
N TYR A 33 2.07 0.45 -16.86
CA TYR A 33 3.30 0.59 -16.09
C TYR A 33 4.16 1.79 -16.55
N ASN A 34 4.29 1.99 -17.87
CA ASN A 34 5.09 3.08 -18.43
C ASN A 34 4.45 4.46 -18.25
N GLY A 35 3.12 4.54 -18.14
CA GLY A 35 2.38 5.78 -17.88
C GLY A 35 2.12 6.04 -16.39
N TRP A 36 2.65 5.21 -15.50
CA TRP A 36 2.35 5.31 -14.08
C TRP A 36 2.99 6.53 -13.45
N GLU A 37 2.17 7.48 -12.98
CA GLU A 37 2.58 8.77 -12.42
C GLU A 37 3.60 8.68 -11.26
N GLN A 38 3.68 7.53 -10.59
CA GLN A 38 4.53 7.32 -9.42
C GLN A 38 5.84 6.60 -9.74
N LYS A 39 6.07 6.22 -11.00
CA LYS A 39 7.17 5.32 -11.42
C LYS A 39 8.54 5.79 -10.91
N ASP A 40 8.83 7.08 -10.95
CA ASP A 40 10.14 7.64 -10.58
C ASP A 40 10.48 7.51 -9.09
N TYR A 41 9.47 7.44 -8.22
CA TYR A 41 9.64 7.36 -6.76
C TYR A 41 8.99 6.11 -6.14
N ALA A 42 8.39 5.25 -6.94
CA ALA A 42 7.67 4.06 -6.50
C ALA A 42 8.55 3.05 -5.74
N ALA A 43 9.87 3.09 -5.94
CA ALA A 43 10.82 2.30 -5.17
C ALA A 43 10.87 2.70 -3.68
N GLU A 44 10.70 4.00 -3.41
CA GLU A 44 10.77 4.57 -2.07
C GLU A 44 9.38 4.69 -1.43
N TRP A 45 8.38 5.11 -2.20
CA TRP A 45 7.01 5.18 -1.69
C TRP A 45 5.96 5.17 -2.79
N MET A 46 4.79 4.64 -2.45
CA MET A 46 3.57 4.69 -3.25
C MET A 46 2.41 5.23 -2.41
N LEU A 47 1.56 6.04 -3.03
CA LEU A 47 0.42 6.67 -2.36
C LEU A 47 -0.86 6.58 -3.19
N PHE A 48 -1.90 6.01 -2.61
CA PHE A 48 -3.22 5.87 -3.20
C PHE A 48 -4.24 6.69 -2.41
N THR A 49 -4.22 8.01 -2.59
CA THR A 49 -5.07 8.96 -1.85
C THR A 49 -6.57 8.67 -1.99
N LYS A 50 -6.99 8.08 -3.11
CA LYS A 50 -8.38 7.64 -3.37
C LYS A 50 -8.84 6.51 -2.43
N ASN A 51 -7.91 5.78 -1.83
CA ASN A 51 -8.19 4.62 -0.97
C ASN A 51 -8.31 4.99 0.52
N VAL A 52 -8.06 6.26 0.88
CA VAL A 52 -8.13 6.76 2.26
C VAL A 52 -9.55 6.61 2.82
N SER A 53 -9.66 6.06 4.02
CA SER A 53 -10.95 5.83 4.70
C SER A 53 -10.85 6.11 6.21
N PRO A 54 -11.99 6.12 6.93
CA PRO A 54 -12.05 6.11 8.40
C PRO A 54 -11.27 4.99 9.10
N TYR A 55 -11.09 3.85 8.43
CA TYR A 55 -10.53 2.65 9.05
C TYR A 55 -9.16 2.35 8.44
N LEU A 56 -8.13 3.05 8.92
CA LEU A 56 -6.74 2.80 8.50
C LEU A 56 -6.02 1.89 9.49
N ARG A 57 -5.08 1.10 8.98
CA ARG A 57 -4.10 0.33 9.76
C ARG A 57 -2.71 0.60 9.18
N ILE A 58 -1.71 0.62 10.06
CA ILE A 58 -0.30 0.68 9.69
C ILE A 58 0.30 -0.66 10.09
N ASP A 59 1.02 -1.29 9.17
CA ASP A 59 1.73 -2.54 9.38
C ASP A 59 3.16 -2.42 8.85
N GLU A 60 4.10 -3.15 9.45
CA GLU A 60 5.47 -3.28 8.97
C GLU A 60 5.66 -4.67 8.35
N THR A 61 6.28 -4.73 7.17
CA THR A 61 6.55 -6.00 6.48
C THR A 61 7.94 -6.00 5.88
N VAL A 62 8.62 -7.14 5.95
CA VAL A 62 9.88 -7.37 5.25
C VAL A 62 9.56 -8.05 3.92
N LEU A 63 9.94 -7.40 2.82
CA LEU A 63 9.86 -8.00 1.48
C LEU A 63 11.15 -8.79 1.19
N SER A 64 11.12 -9.55 0.09
CA SER A 64 12.28 -10.29 -0.42
C SER A 64 13.52 -9.39 -0.51
N ASN A 65 14.69 -9.94 -0.17
CA ASN A 65 15.98 -9.23 -0.07
C ASN A 65 16.15 -8.33 1.18
N GLY A 66 15.29 -8.48 2.19
CA GLY A 66 15.47 -7.82 3.49
C GLY A 66 15.04 -6.36 3.52
N GLU A 67 14.34 -5.90 2.49
CA GLU A 67 13.81 -4.53 2.45
C GLU A 67 12.58 -4.43 3.34
N LEU A 68 12.66 -3.57 4.36
CA LEU A 68 11.56 -3.31 5.28
C LEU A 68 10.65 -2.23 4.70
N TYR A 69 9.35 -2.44 4.77
CA TYR A 69 8.33 -1.52 4.28
C TYR A 69 7.26 -1.29 5.34
N THR A 70 6.83 -0.04 5.43
CA THR A 70 5.62 0.37 6.15
C THR A 70 4.45 0.40 5.17
N ILE A 71 3.39 -0.37 5.44
CA ILE A 71 2.17 -0.42 4.64
C ILE A 71 1.03 0.23 5.41
N VAL A 72 0.34 1.17 4.79
CA VAL A 72 -0.91 1.73 5.30
C VAL A 72 -2.07 1.12 4.53
N THR A 73 -2.98 0.46 5.23
CA THR A 73 -4.14 -0.22 4.64
C THR A 73 -5.47 0.35 5.11
N ASN A 74 -6.46 0.33 4.22
CA ASN A 74 -7.87 0.58 4.49
C ASN A 74 -8.55 -0.75 4.90
N LYS A 75 -8.78 -0.94 6.19
CA LYS A 75 -9.44 -2.14 6.74
C LYS A 75 -10.88 -2.30 6.22
N GLY A 76 -11.55 -1.20 5.90
CA GLY A 76 -12.91 -1.20 5.34
C GLY A 76 -13.00 -1.92 3.98
N ALA A 77 -11.91 -1.96 3.21
CA ALA A 77 -11.86 -2.67 1.94
C ALA A 77 -11.72 -4.20 2.09
N LYS A 78 -11.46 -4.71 3.30
CA LYS A 78 -11.37 -6.15 3.61
C LYS A 78 -10.42 -6.92 2.66
N GLY A 79 -9.25 -6.33 2.36
CA GLY A 79 -8.24 -6.93 1.47
C GLY A 79 -8.59 -6.91 -0.02
N ARG A 80 -9.67 -6.23 -0.42
CA ARG A 80 -10.08 -6.11 -1.83
C ARG A 80 -9.42 -4.90 -2.49
N LYS A 81 -9.74 -4.67 -3.77
CA LYS A 81 -9.34 -3.45 -4.51
C LYS A 81 -9.65 -2.20 -3.67
N GLY A 82 -8.63 -1.36 -3.48
CA GLY A 82 -8.71 -0.18 -2.63
C GLY A 82 -8.24 -0.38 -1.18
N ALA A 83 -7.68 -1.55 -0.85
CA ALA A 83 -7.15 -1.82 0.49
C ALA A 83 -5.80 -1.17 0.78
N ILE A 84 -4.93 -0.94 -0.21
CA ILE A 84 -3.62 -0.31 0.03
C ILE A 84 -3.76 1.21 -0.13
N VAL A 85 -3.36 1.96 0.90
CA VAL A 85 -3.36 3.43 0.91
C VAL A 85 -1.96 3.98 0.71
N ALA A 86 -0.96 3.39 1.35
CA ALA A 86 0.43 3.76 1.15
C ALA A 86 1.34 2.54 1.31
N MET A 87 2.49 2.57 0.66
CA MET A 87 3.61 1.64 0.89
C MET A 87 4.87 2.48 0.88
N ILE A 88 5.66 2.42 1.94
CA ILE A 88 6.77 3.33 2.20
C ILE A 88 7.97 2.48 2.60
N LYS A 89 9.12 2.69 1.97
CA LYS A 89 10.36 2.01 2.32
C LYS A 89 10.87 2.48 3.68
N GLY A 90 11.24 1.53 4.52
CA GLY A 90 11.72 1.76 5.89
C GLY A 90 10.60 1.91 6.93
N THR A 91 11.04 2.14 8.17
CA THR A 91 10.20 2.29 9.37
C THR A 91 10.47 3.58 10.14
N VAL A 92 11.33 4.46 9.58
CA VAL A 92 11.65 5.74 10.20
C VAL A 92 10.40 6.62 10.20
N ALA A 93 9.94 6.99 11.39
CA ALA A 93 8.68 7.68 11.59
C ALA A 93 8.62 9.01 10.85
N GLU A 94 9.70 9.79 10.89
CA GLU A 94 9.81 11.11 10.25
C GLU A 94 9.60 11.01 8.73
N ASP A 95 10.19 10.00 8.11
CA ASP A 95 10.08 9.74 6.67
C ASP A 95 8.66 9.32 6.31
N ILE A 96 8.06 8.42 7.10
CA ILE A 96 6.67 7.99 6.92
C ILE A 96 5.71 9.18 7.04
N ILE A 97 5.89 10.04 8.06
CA ILE A 97 5.08 11.25 8.25
C ILE A 97 5.20 12.17 7.03
N SER A 98 6.42 12.34 6.52
CA SER A 98 6.67 13.23 5.37
C SER A 98 5.90 12.78 4.13
N VAL A 99 5.84 11.46 3.88
CA VAL A 99 5.07 10.88 2.78
C VAL A 99 3.57 11.00 3.03
N LEU A 100 3.08 10.65 4.22
CA LEU A 100 1.65 10.72 4.55
C LEU A 100 1.11 12.15 4.55
N LYS A 101 1.94 13.16 4.84
CA LYS A 101 1.57 14.58 4.72
C LYS A 101 1.29 15.02 3.28
N LYS A 102 1.73 14.27 2.26
CA LYS A 102 1.34 14.51 0.86
C LYS A 102 -0.15 14.23 0.60
N ILE A 103 -0.83 13.48 1.49
CA ILE A 103 -2.28 13.31 1.42
C ILE A 103 -2.97 14.64 1.80
N PRO A 104 -3.90 15.15 0.97
CA PRO A 104 -4.66 16.35 1.27
C PRO A 104 -5.29 16.30 2.67
N GLU A 105 -5.15 17.39 3.43
CA GLU A 105 -5.59 17.47 4.83
C GLU A 105 -7.08 17.11 5.00
N ARG A 106 -7.92 17.51 4.04
CA ARG A 106 -9.35 17.17 4.02
C ARG A 106 -9.59 15.66 4.04
N LEU A 107 -8.76 14.87 3.34
CA LEU A 107 -8.85 13.42 3.33
C LEU A 107 -8.29 12.82 4.62
N ARG A 108 -7.19 13.38 5.15
CA ARG A 108 -6.62 12.96 6.45
C ARG A 108 -7.60 13.18 7.61
N LYS A 109 -8.34 14.29 7.63
CA LYS A 109 -9.38 14.55 8.65
C LYS A 109 -10.61 13.65 8.53
N LYS A 110 -10.78 12.98 7.38
CA LYS A 110 -11.87 12.01 7.20
C LYS A 110 -11.58 10.70 7.94
N SER A 111 -10.31 10.40 8.22
CA SER A 111 -9.95 9.17 8.94
C SER A 111 -10.24 9.24 10.45
N THR A 112 -10.45 10.44 11.01
CA THR A 112 -10.62 10.68 12.46
C THR A 112 -12.08 10.62 12.95
N GLY A 113 -13.04 10.22 12.12
CA GLY A 113 -14.46 10.50 12.34
C GLY A 113 -15.40 9.35 12.76
N SER A 114 -14.95 8.13 13.09
CA SER A 114 -15.91 7.04 13.36
C SER A 114 -15.43 6.00 14.37
N HIS A 115 -16.04 6.06 15.57
CA HIS A 115 -16.28 4.97 16.53
C HIS A 115 -15.26 3.82 16.57
N VAL A 116 -14.27 4.00 17.44
CA VAL A 116 -13.45 2.93 18.00
C VAL A 116 -14.38 1.99 18.79
N GLY A 117 -14.79 0.89 18.17
CA GLY A 117 -15.30 -0.26 18.90
C GLY A 117 -14.17 -0.82 19.78
N TYR A 118 -14.36 -0.70 21.10
CA TYR A 118 -13.67 -1.35 22.22
C TYR A 118 -12.36 -2.12 21.88
N GLY A 119 -11.17 -1.77 22.38
CA GLY A 119 -10.85 -0.86 23.47
C GLY A 119 -9.42 -0.34 23.40
N CYS A 120 -9.32 0.98 23.27
CA CYS A 120 -8.41 1.87 23.98
C CYS A 120 -8.90 3.27 23.63
N LYS A 121 -9.56 3.90 24.60
CA LYS A 121 -10.21 5.19 24.43
C LYS A 121 -9.16 6.30 24.54
N HIS A 122 -8.51 6.68 23.46
CA HIS A 122 -8.01 8.06 23.29
C HIS A 122 -8.07 8.42 21.81
N ALA A 123 -8.82 9.47 21.51
CA ALA A 123 -8.83 10.14 20.23
C ALA A 123 -7.94 11.36 20.38
N VAL A 124 -6.79 11.40 19.70
CA VAL A 124 -5.97 12.63 19.70
C VAL A 124 -5.39 12.89 18.31
N GLY A 125 -5.57 14.13 17.88
CA GLY A 125 -5.16 14.63 16.57
C GLY A 125 -3.65 14.57 16.33
N ASN A 126 -3.29 14.57 15.03
CA ASN A 126 -1.99 14.85 14.39
C ASN A 126 -0.68 14.24 14.94
N GLN A 127 -0.66 13.59 16.10
CA GLN A 127 0.54 13.08 16.77
C GLN A 127 0.41 11.65 17.31
N GLU A 128 -0.80 11.09 17.44
CA GLU A 128 -0.98 9.75 18.04
C GLU A 128 -0.94 8.55 17.07
N MET A 129 -1.00 8.76 15.76
CA MET A 129 -0.83 7.67 14.78
C MET A 129 0.53 6.95 14.91
N PHE A 130 1.50 7.54 15.60
CA PHE A 130 2.87 7.02 15.77
C PHE A 130 3.16 6.40 17.13
N TYR A 131 2.28 6.54 18.14
CA TYR A 131 2.54 5.96 19.46
C TYR A 131 2.62 4.42 19.43
N GLN A 132 2.02 3.77 18.42
CA GLN A 132 2.13 2.31 18.24
C GLN A 132 3.47 1.86 17.65
N CYS A 133 4.18 2.70 16.90
CA CYS A 133 5.52 2.38 16.37
C CYS A 133 6.62 2.55 17.45
N ARG A 134 6.36 3.35 18.50
CA ARG A 134 7.33 3.57 19.60
C ARG A 134 7.27 2.54 20.73
N GLN A 135 6.25 1.69 20.76
CA GLN A 135 5.98 0.76 21.88
C GLN A 135 6.17 -0.72 21.50
N GLY A 136 6.86 -1.02 20.40
CA GLY A 136 7.19 -2.37 19.97
C GLY A 136 8.66 -2.72 20.23
N TYR A 137 9.00 -3.00 21.49
CA TYR A 137 10.02 -3.98 21.88
C TYR A 137 9.33 -5.10 22.64
#